data_AF-A0A939MGK7-F1
#
_entry.id   AF-A0A939MGK7-F1
#
_cell.length_a   1.000
_cell.length_b   1.000
_cell.length_c   1.000
_cell.angle_alpha   90.00
_cell.angle_beta   90.00
_cell.angle_gamma   90.00
#
_symmetry.space_group_name_H-M   'P 1'
#
loop_
_entity.id
_entity.type
_entity.pdbx_description
1 polymer ?
#
loop_
_entity_poly.entity_id
_entity_poly.type
_entity_poly.pdbx_seq_one_letter_code
_entity_poly.pdbx_strand_id
1 'polypeptide(L)'
;MNVHDGGATRREGKVMKALAKTWTWIGQAFVPLAIGWGVYVRGGLDGPHLEEGVLISRGYWGLLVTLVVGVALSIVAALYIREARRARAGTLVPPNTMLEESGRNTTISWVTLAAFVVSVVSAFVLFLARYLDSNIYTWNGTSPLAPGFWSSRVKAHDLGCENAPCYALAQRLYGANSASSVNEYKLYLTDGVLVFLAVAFCIAAIFLIHELVKAPPPQLRYGR
;
A
#
# COMPACT_ATOMS: atom_id res chain seq x y z
N MET A 1 -26.85 15.91 39.36
CA MET A 1 -26.20 14.58 39.40
C MET A 1 -26.12 14.04 37.98
N ASN A 2 -25.01 14.27 37.27
CA ASN A 2 -24.79 13.76 35.92
C ASN A 2 -23.79 12.59 36.00
N VAL A 3 -24.29 11.36 36.01
CA VAL A 3 -23.49 10.13 36.12
C VAL A 3 -23.31 9.44 34.75
N HIS A 4 -23.61 10.11 33.63
CA HIS A 4 -23.57 9.49 32.30
C HIS A 4 -22.32 9.75 31.43
N ASP A 5 -21.38 10.62 31.83
CA ASP A 5 -20.23 10.99 30.96
C ASP A 5 -18.98 10.08 31.08
N GLY A 6 -18.92 9.17 32.05
CA GLY A 6 -17.74 8.31 32.27
C GLY A 6 -17.57 7.14 31.28
N GLY A 7 -18.64 6.76 30.59
CA GLY A 7 -18.63 5.59 29.68
C GLY A 7 -18.12 5.90 28.27
N ALA A 8 -18.48 7.08 27.74
CA ALA A 8 -18.12 7.49 26.38
C ALA A 8 -16.62 7.76 26.25
N THR A 9 -16.06 8.54 27.17
CA THR A 9 -14.62 8.88 27.24
C THR A 9 -13.73 7.65 27.39
N ARG A 10 -14.15 6.65 28.17
CA ARG A 10 -13.41 5.39 28.35
C ARG A 10 -13.47 4.48 27.13
N ARG A 11 -14.56 4.52 26.36
CA ARG A 11 -14.71 3.77 25.10
C ARG A 11 -13.90 4.42 23.97
N GLU A 12 -13.97 5.74 23.84
CA GLU A 12 -13.18 6.52 22.87
C GLU A 12 -11.67 6.30 23.07
N GLY A 13 -11.18 6.33 24.31
CA GLY A 13 -9.78 6.05 24.62
C GLY A 13 -9.32 4.63 24.23
N LYS A 14 -10.18 3.62 24.38
CA LYS A 14 -9.87 2.24 23.94
C LYS A 14 -9.81 2.13 22.43
N VAL A 15 -10.74 2.76 21.71
CA VAL A 15 -10.78 2.75 20.24
C VAL A 15 -9.57 3.46 19.66
N MET A 16 -9.22 4.64 20.17
CA MET A 16 -8.03 5.38 19.73
C MET A 16 -6.74 4.58 19.94
N LYS A 17 -6.59 3.91 21.09
CA LYS A 17 -5.42 3.06 21.36
C LYS A 17 -5.34 1.87 20.39
N ALA A 18 -6.47 1.23 20.09
CA ALA A 18 -6.52 0.15 19.11
C ALA A 18 -6.12 0.63 17.71
N LEU A 19 -6.67 1.76 17.24
CA LEU A 19 -6.34 2.35 15.95
C LEU A 19 -4.85 2.70 15.84
N ALA A 20 -4.29 3.33 16.87
CA ALA A 20 -2.86 3.67 16.90
C ALA A 20 -1.97 2.41 16.87
N LYS A 21 -2.37 1.34 17.58
CA LYS A 21 -1.66 0.05 17.56
C LYS A 21 -1.71 -0.59 16.18
N THR A 22 -2.87 -0.62 15.55
CA THR A 22 -3.03 -1.15 14.18
C THR A 22 -2.20 -0.35 13.18
N TRP A 23 -2.25 0.98 13.25
CA TRP A 23 -1.47 1.87 12.38
C TRP A 23 0.04 1.64 12.53
N THR A 24 0.52 1.58 13.77
CA THR A 24 1.93 1.30 14.08
C THR A 24 2.35 -0.06 13.57
N TRP A 25 1.54 -1.10 13.81
CA TRP A 25 1.84 -2.47 13.40
C TRP A 25 1.94 -2.62 11.88
N ILE A 26 0.98 -2.05 11.13
CA ILE A 26 0.99 -2.09 9.67
C ILE A 26 2.24 -1.41 9.13
N GLY A 27 2.53 -0.17 9.57
CA GLY A 27 3.67 0.57 9.04
C GLY A 27 5.01 -0.05 9.42
N GLN A 28 5.18 -0.51 10.66
CA GLN A 28 6.42 -1.17 11.10
C GLN A 28 6.67 -2.51 10.39
N ALA A 29 5.61 -3.26 10.05
CA ALA A 29 5.75 -4.47 9.25
C ALA A 29 6.11 -4.15 7.79
N PHE A 30 5.53 -3.09 7.24
CA PHE A 30 5.72 -2.72 5.84
C PHE A 30 7.08 -2.08 5.54
N VAL A 31 7.61 -1.23 6.42
CA VAL A 31 8.87 -0.50 6.15
C VAL A 31 10.05 -1.45 5.84
N PRO A 32 10.37 -2.46 6.68
CA PRO A 32 11.44 -3.40 6.38
C PRO A 32 11.14 -4.24 5.13
N LEU A 33 9.88 -4.62 4.93
CA LEU A 33 9.43 -5.36 3.75
C LEU A 33 9.68 -4.55 2.47
N ALA A 34 9.31 -3.27 2.46
CA ALA A 34 9.50 -2.36 1.34
C ALA A 34 10.98 -2.16 1.01
N ILE A 35 11.84 -1.98 2.02
CA ILE A 35 13.28 -1.86 1.86
C ILE A 35 13.86 -3.15 1.26
N GLY A 36 13.58 -4.30 1.87
CA GLY A 36 14.09 -5.59 1.41
C GLY A 36 13.66 -5.89 -0.02
N TRP A 37 12.38 -5.71 -0.33
CA TRP A 37 11.84 -5.97 -1.65
C TRP A 37 12.35 -4.98 -2.71
N GLY A 38 12.55 -3.72 -2.34
CA GLY A 38 13.18 -2.71 -3.21
C GLY A 38 14.61 -3.08 -3.59
N VAL A 39 15.41 -3.59 -2.64
CA VAL A 39 16.76 -4.11 -2.92
C VAL A 39 16.70 -5.30 -3.88
N TYR A 40 15.79 -6.26 -3.66
CA TYR A 40 15.65 -7.42 -4.52
C TYR A 40 15.18 -7.09 -5.94
N VAL A 41 14.25 -6.14 -6.11
CA VAL A 41 13.74 -5.73 -7.43
C VAL A 41 14.77 -4.94 -8.23
N ARG A 42 15.76 -4.33 -7.57
CA ARG A 42 16.90 -3.67 -8.23
C ARG A 42 18.05 -4.63 -8.61
N GLY A 43 17.94 -5.91 -8.30
CA GLY A 43 18.98 -6.91 -8.63
C GLY A 43 19.82 -7.37 -7.44
N GLY A 44 19.47 -7.00 -6.21
CA GLY A 44 20.18 -7.43 -4.99
C GLY A 44 21.40 -6.56 -4.65
N LEU A 45 22.13 -6.98 -3.60
CA LEU A 45 23.39 -6.33 -3.19
C LEU A 45 24.63 -7.00 -3.78
N ASP A 46 24.64 -8.32 -4.00
CA ASP A 46 25.72 -9.08 -4.68
C ASP A 46 25.23 -10.49 -5.14
N GLY A 47 23.94 -10.64 -5.48
CA GLY A 47 23.30 -11.94 -5.78
C GLY A 47 23.34 -12.35 -7.25
N PRO A 48 23.03 -13.63 -7.58
CA PRO A 48 22.90 -14.06 -8.97
C PRO A 48 21.85 -13.19 -9.69
N HIS A 49 22.20 -12.70 -10.89
CA HIS A 49 21.31 -11.89 -11.71
C HIS A 49 20.01 -12.67 -11.95
N LEU A 50 18.93 -12.24 -11.29
CA LEU A 50 17.61 -12.82 -11.50
C LEU A 50 17.14 -12.47 -12.91
N GLU A 51 16.49 -13.43 -13.56
CA GLU A 51 15.87 -13.21 -14.85
C GLU A 51 14.86 -12.06 -14.79
N GLU A 52 14.87 -11.22 -15.80
CA GLU A 52 14.12 -9.96 -15.83
C GLU A 52 12.61 -10.18 -15.62
N GLY A 53 12.06 -11.29 -16.14
CA GLY A 53 10.65 -11.61 -15.96
C GLY A 53 10.24 -11.89 -14.51
N VAL A 54 11.17 -12.39 -13.69
CA VAL A 54 10.95 -12.58 -12.24
C VAL A 54 10.92 -11.23 -11.53
N LEU A 55 11.78 -10.29 -11.92
CA LEU A 55 11.80 -8.94 -11.34
C LEU A 55 10.52 -8.17 -11.66
N ILE A 56 9.97 -8.30 -12.87
CA ILE A 56 8.67 -7.74 -13.27
C ILE A 56 7.53 -8.33 -12.43
N SER A 57 7.50 -9.66 -12.29
CA SER A 57 6.48 -10.35 -11.49
C SER A 57 6.52 -9.93 -10.02
N ARG A 58 7.71 -9.66 -9.49
CA ARG A 58 7.91 -9.09 -8.15
C ARG A 58 7.49 -7.63 -8.07
N GLY A 59 7.70 -6.84 -9.12
CA GLY A 59 7.19 -5.47 -9.23
C GLY A 59 5.67 -5.42 -9.10
N TYR A 60 4.96 -6.32 -9.79
CA TYR A 60 3.50 -6.47 -9.66
C TYR A 60 3.06 -6.73 -8.21
N TRP A 61 3.66 -7.72 -7.53
CA TRP A 61 3.30 -8.05 -6.16
C TRP A 61 3.67 -6.94 -5.16
N GLY A 62 4.83 -6.31 -5.34
CA GLY A 62 5.25 -5.16 -4.55
C GLY A 62 4.27 -4.00 -4.67
N LEU A 63 3.77 -3.71 -5.89
CA LEU A 63 2.77 -2.68 -6.13
C LEU A 63 1.44 -3.03 -5.45
N LEU A 64 0.98 -4.27 -5.58
CA LEU A 64 -0.25 -4.76 -4.93
C LEU A 64 -0.20 -4.58 -3.42
N VAL A 65 0.88 -5.06 -2.77
CA VAL A 65 1.07 -4.95 -1.32
C VAL A 65 1.15 -3.48 -0.90
N THR A 66 1.86 -2.65 -1.66
CA THR A 66 1.99 -1.22 -1.36
C THR A 66 0.64 -0.50 -1.39
N LEU A 67 -0.20 -0.79 -2.38
CA LEU A 67 -1.54 -0.22 -2.46
C LEU A 67 -2.43 -0.67 -1.29
N VAL A 68 -2.43 -1.96 -0.95
CA VAL A 68 -3.18 -2.49 0.21
C VAL A 68 -2.75 -1.81 1.50
N VAL A 69 -1.45 -1.67 1.73
CA VAL A 69 -0.90 -1.00 2.91
C VAL A 69 -1.25 0.48 2.91
N GLY A 70 -1.11 1.17 1.78
CA GLY A 70 -1.49 2.57 1.62
C GLY A 70 -2.96 2.82 1.98
N VAL A 71 -3.87 1.97 1.50
CA VAL A 71 -5.31 2.01 1.83
C VAL A 71 -5.50 1.85 3.34
N ALA A 72 -4.92 0.80 3.92
CA ALA A 72 -5.10 0.49 5.34
C ALA A 72 -4.56 1.60 6.25
N LEU A 73 -3.34 2.10 5.98
CA LEU A 73 -2.75 3.20 6.74
C LEU A 73 -3.59 4.48 6.66
N SER A 74 -4.09 4.82 5.47
CA SER A 74 -4.90 6.02 5.26
C SER A 74 -6.24 5.95 5.98
N ILE A 75 -6.94 4.82 5.90
CA ILE A 75 -8.21 4.60 6.61
C ILE A 75 -8.01 4.64 8.11
N VAL A 76 -7.03 3.90 8.64
CA VAL A 76 -6.79 3.84 10.09
C VAL A 76 -6.38 5.21 10.63
N ALA A 77 -5.54 5.96 9.90
CA ALA A 77 -5.19 7.34 10.27
C ALA A 77 -6.40 8.27 10.27
N ALA A 78 -7.26 8.20 9.25
CA ALA A 78 -8.47 9.02 9.15
C ALA A 78 -9.46 8.73 10.30
N LEU A 79 -9.68 7.44 10.60
CA LEU A 79 -10.50 7.02 11.75
C LEU A 79 -9.89 7.50 13.07
N TYR A 80 -8.57 7.41 13.23
CA TYR A 80 -7.90 7.90 14.42
C TYR A 80 -8.09 9.42 14.57
N ILE A 81 -7.90 10.20 13.51
CA ILE A 81 -8.10 11.66 13.53
C ILE A 81 -9.54 12.00 13.92
N ARG A 82 -10.52 11.29 13.36
CA ARG A 82 -11.94 11.48 13.68
C ARG A 82 -12.22 11.27 15.16
N GLU A 83 -11.73 10.19 15.76
CA GLU A 83 -11.90 9.93 17.19
C GLU A 83 -11.09 10.90 18.06
N ALA A 84 -9.85 11.24 17.65
CA ALA A 84 -9.01 12.22 18.34
C ALA A 84 -9.67 13.59 18.42
N ARG A 85 -10.38 14.02 17.36
CA ARG A 85 -11.17 15.26 17.35
C ARG A 85 -12.36 15.20 18.31
N ARG A 86 -13.10 14.09 18.35
CA ARG A 86 -14.22 13.90 19.28
C ARG A 86 -13.76 13.97 20.74
N ALA A 87 -12.64 13.32 21.03
CA ALA A 87 -12.00 13.34 22.33
C ALA A 87 -11.23 14.64 22.64
N ARG A 88 -11.22 15.62 21.72
CA ARG A 88 -10.46 16.90 21.83
C ARG A 88 -8.99 16.71 22.18
N ALA A 89 -8.36 15.67 21.61
CA ALA A 89 -6.96 15.39 21.85
C ALA A 89 -6.06 16.51 21.30
N GLY A 90 -5.00 16.85 22.03
CA GLY A 90 -4.03 17.88 21.61
C GLY A 90 -3.17 17.49 20.39
N THR A 91 -3.25 16.25 19.91
CA THR A 91 -2.50 15.80 18.73
C THR A 91 -3.31 14.79 17.93
N LEU A 92 -3.51 15.11 16.65
CA LEU A 92 -4.31 14.32 15.70
C LEU A 92 -3.51 13.19 15.01
N VAL A 93 -2.18 13.21 15.11
CA VAL A 93 -1.31 12.15 14.57
C VAL A 93 -1.36 10.91 15.47
N PRO A 94 -1.54 9.70 14.93
CA PRO A 94 -1.44 8.47 15.70
C PRO A 94 -0.06 8.33 16.37
N PRO A 95 0.03 8.01 17.67
CA PRO A 95 1.31 7.72 18.31
C PRO A 95 1.87 6.40 17.80
N ASN A 96 3.20 6.29 17.78
CA ASN A 96 3.89 5.04 17.54
C ASN A 96 3.83 4.19 18.82
N THR A 97 2.89 3.26 18.89
CA THR A 97 2.63 2.53 20.12
C THR A 97 3.74 1.56 20.53
N MET A 98 4.77 1.35 19.70
CA MET A 98 5.94 0.55 20.08
C MET A 98 7.04 1.38 20.75
N LEU A 99 7.08 2.70 20.48
CA LEU A 99 8.09 3.62 21.01
C LEU A 99 7.53 4.55 22.09
N GLU A 100 6.21 4.78 22.09
CA GLU A 100 5.52 5.73 22.96
C GLU A 100 4.66 5.03 24.04
N GLU A 101 5.07 3.86 24.53
CA GLU A 101 4.30 3.09 25.54
C GLU A 101 4.25 3.76 26.91
N SER A 102 5.35 4.43 27.31
CA SER A 102 5.53 5.06 28.63
C SER A 102 5.13 6.54 28.69
N GLY A 103 4.86 7.15 27.53
CA GLY A 103 4.49 8.57 27.45
C GLY A 103 4.41 9.04 26.00
N ARG A 104 3.49 9.97 25.73
CA ARG A 104 3.29 10.51 24.39
C ARG A 104 4.40 11.50 24.03
N ASN A 105 5.06 11.27 22.89
CA ASN A 105 6.09 12.13 22.34
C ASN A 105 5.73 12.50 20.89
N THR A 106 5.25 13.74 20.71
CA THR A 106 4.80 14.24 19.41
C THR A 106 5.88 14.16 18.32
N THR A 107 7.15 14.35 18.67
CA THR A 107 8.26 14.25 17.71
C THR A 107 8.36 12.85 17.14
N ILE A 108 8.26 11.81 17.97
CA ILE A 108 8.29 10.42 17.52
C ILE A 108 7.10 10.10 16.62
N SER A 109 5.90 10.60 16.95
CA SER A 109 4.71 10.40 16.13
C SER A 109 4.88 11.00 14.73
N TRP A 110 5.42 12.23 14.62
CA TRP A 110 5.67 12.90 13.33
C TRP A 110 6.77 12.24 12.52
N VAL A 111 7.87 11.83 13.16
CA VAL A 111 8.96 11.08 12.49
C VAL A 111 8.43 9.75 11.95
N THR A 112 7.62 9.04 12.73
CA THR A 112 6.99 7.79 12.30
C THR A 112 6.07 8.00 11.11
N LEU A 113 5.24 9.05 11.15
CA LEU A 113 4.38 9.42 10.03
C LEU A 113 5.20 9.69 8.76
N ALA A 114 6.25 10.50 8.87
CA ALA A 114 7.13 10.82 7.75
C ALA A 114 7.79 9.55 7.18
N ALA A 115 8.31 8.67 8.03
CA ALA A 115 8.91 7.41 7.61
C ALA A 115 7.91 6.51 6.86
N PHE A 116 6.68 6.39 7.35
CA PHE A 116 5.64 5.59 6.69
C PHE A 116 5.26 6.20 5.33
N VAL A 117 5.05 7.52 5.26
CA VAL A 117 4.72 8.21 4.01
C VAL A 117 5.83 8.03 2.97
N VAL A 118 7.09 8.32 3.34
CA VAL A 118 8.24 8.19 2.44
C VAL A 118 8.38 6.75 1.95
N SER A 119 8.18 5.76 2.82
CA SER A 119 8.29 4.34 2.46
C SER A 119 7.21 3.91 1.49
N VAL A 120 5.94 4.29 1.72
CA VAL A 120 4.82 3.98 0.82
C VAL A 120 5.01 4.65 -0.54
N VAL A 121 5.37 5.93 -0.57
CA VAL A 121 5.60 6.67 -1.84
C VAL A 121 6.76 6.08 -2.61
N SER A 122 7.90 5.81 -1.95
CA SER A 122 9.08 5.24 -2.60
C SER A 122 8.80 3.84 -3.14
N ALA A 123 8.16 2.99 -2.34
CA ALA A 123 7.76 1.64 -2.78
C ALA A 123 6.81 1.69 -3.98
N PHE A 124 5.81 2.58 -3.93
CA PHE A 124 4.84 2.75 -5.02
C PHE A 124 5.55 3.13 -6.32
N VAL A 125 6.41 4.15 -6.30
CA VAL A 125 7.15 4.60 -7.49
C VAL A 125 8.03 3.49 -8.05
N LEU A 126 8.78 2.80 -7.19
CA LEU A 126 9.71 1.75 -7.63
C LEU A 126 8.99 0.55 -8.25
N PHE A 127 7.94 0.07 -7.59
CA PHE A 127 7.19 -1.09 -8.07
C PHE A 127 6.31 -0.76 -9.27
N LEU A 128 5.74 0.45 -9.32
CA LEU A 128 5.01 0.92 -10.49
C LEU A 128 5.92 1.02 -11.70
N ALA A 129 7.08 1.66 -11.59
CA ALA A 129 8.04 1.77 -12.69
C ALA A 129 8.41 0.38 -13.22
N ARG A 130 8.78 -0.55 -12.32
CA ARG A 130 9.14 -1.92 -12.71
C ARG A 130 7.99 -2.68 -13.37
N TYR A 131 6.76 -2.46 -12.91
CA TYR A 131 5.58 -3.10 -13.49
C TYR A 131 5.23 -2.49 -14.86
N LEU A 132 5.46 -1.19 -15.08
CA LEU A 132 5.26 -0.53 -16.37
C LEU A 132 6.25 -1.00 -17.45
N ASP A 133 7.38 -1.60 -17.07
CA ASP A 133 8.30 -2.26 -18.01
C ASP A 133 7.76 -3.60 -18.56
N SER A 134 6.64 -4.09 -18.03
CA SER A 134 6.06 -5.39 -18.43
C SER A 134 5.48 -5.38 -19.83
N ASN A 135 5.86 -6.39 -20.62
CA ASN A 135 5.17 -6.78 -21.86
C ASN A 135 4.52 -8.14 -21.66
N ILE A 136 3.33 -8.33 -22.22
CA ILE A 136 2.65 -9.63 -22.18
C ILE A 136 3.22 -10.56 -23.25
N TYR A 137 3.54 -11.79 -22.85
CA TYR A 137 4.01 -12.88 -23.71
C TYR A 137 2.94 -13.96 -23.74
N THR A 138 2.88 -14.76 -24.81
CA THR A 138 2.24 -16.08 -24.69
C THR A 138 2.98 -16.90 -23.62
N TRP A 139 2.29 -17.81 -22.94
CA TRP A 139 2.84 -18.56 -21.81
C TRP A 139 4.19 -19.24 -22.11
N ASN A 140 4.34 -19.78 -23.32
CA ASN A 140 5.56 -20.39 -23.84
C ASN A 140 6.22 -19.56 -24.96
N GLY A 141 5.97 -18.24 -25.00
CA GLY A 141 6.54 -17.34 -26.00
C GLY A 141 7.90 -16.80 -25.58
N THR A 142 8.81 -16.67 -26.55
CA THR A 142 10.10 -15.99 -26.37
C THR A 142 10.07 -14.53 -26.83
N SER A 143 9.00 -14.11 -27.51
CA SER A 143 8.78 -12.73 -27.95
C SER A 143 7.47 -12.18 -27.37
N PRO A 144 7.41 -10.86 -27.08
CA PRO A 144 6.20 -10.24 -26.58
C PRO A 144 5.12 -10.23 -27.67
N LEU A 145 3.85 -10.25 -27.25
CA LEU A 145 2.70 -10.18 -28.16
C LEU A 145 2.69 -8.90 -29.01
N ALA A 146 3.16 -7.80 -28.42
CA ALA A 146 3.39 -6.51 -29.07
C ALA A 146 4.42 -5.71 -28.26
N PRO A 147 5.15 -4.76 -28.88
CA PRO A 147 6.10 -3.92 -28.18
C PRO A 147 5.38 -2.85 -27.34
N GLY A 148 5.56 -2.88 -26.03
CA GLY A 148 5.06 -1.88 -25.09
C GLY A 148 3.99 -2.40 -24.11
N PHE A 149 3.88 -1.70 -22.98
CA PHE A 149 2.99 -2.07 -21.87
C PHE A 149 1.52 -2.16 -22.28
N TRP A 150 1.00 -1.11 -22.91
CA TRP A 150 -0.42 -1.03 -23.29
C TRP A 150 -0.75 -1.87 -24.52
N SER A 151 0.10 -1.82 -25.55
CA SER A 151 -0.09 -2.56 -26.79
C SER A 151 -0.11 -4.07 -26.57
N SER A 152 0.79 -4.60 -25.72
CA SER A 152 0.82 -6.04 -25.41
C SER A 152 -0.43 -6.52 -24.66
N ARG A 153 -1.02 -5.68 -23.80
CA ARG A 153 -2.28 -5.97 -23.09
C ARG A 153 -3.50 -5.90 -23.99
N VAL A 154 -3.59 -4.87 -24.84
CA VAL A 154 -4.64 -4.77 -25.87
C VAL A 154 -4.57 -5.99 -26.79
N LYS A 155 -3.36 -6.38 -27.22
CA LYS A 155 -3.19 -7.56 -28.06
C LYS A 155 -3.59 -8.86 -27.35
N ALA A 156 -3.27 -9.02 -26.07
CA ALA A 156 -3.70 -10.16 -25.27
C ALA A 156 -5.24 -10.21 -25.12
N HIS A 157 -5.87 -9.05 -24.98
CA HIS A 157 -7.33 -8.92 -24.93
C HIS A 157 -7.97 -9.33 -26.25
N ASP A 158 -7.46 -8.83 -27.38
CA ASP A 158 -7.98 -9.16 -28.71
C ASP A 158 -7.88 -10.66 -29.04
N LEU A 159 -6.84 -11.32 -28.54
CA LEU A 159 -6.62 -12.76 -28.75
C LEU A 159 -7.43 -13.64 -27.78
N GLY A 160 -7.89 -13.10 -26.64
CA GLY A 160 -8.65 -13.85 -25.63
C GLY A 160 -7.83 -14.96 -24.95
N CYS A 161 -8.47 -15.78 -24.12
CA CYS A 161 -7.85 -16.95 -23.50
C CYS A 161 -8.90 -18.03 -23.27
N GLU A 162 -8.81 -19.14 -24.01
CA GLU A 162 -9.76 -20.26 -23.89
C GLU A 162 -9.35 -21.24 -22.79
N ASN A 163 -8.06 -21.59 -22.71
CA ASN A 163 -7.52 -22.55 -21.74
C ASN A 163 -6.28 -21.97 -21.06
N ALA A 164 -6.42 -21.61 -19.78
CA ALA A 164 -5.31 -21.11 -18.98
C ALA A 164 -4.25 -22.21 -18.73
N PRO A 165 -2.95 -21.87 -18.63
CA PRO A 165 -2.39 -20.53 -18.73
C PRO A 165 -2.09 -20.09 -20.17
N CYS A 166 -2.61 -18.93 -20.58
CA CYS A 166 -2.40 -18.38 -21.93
C CYS A 166 -1.24 -17.40 -22.01
N TYR A 167 -1.04 -16.59 -20.97
CA TYR A 167 -0.15 -15.43 -21.01
C TYR A 167 0.74 -15.34 -19.78
N ALA A 168 1.95 -14.84 -19.98
CA ALA A 168 2.89 -14.51 -18.93
C ALA A 168 3.07 -12.97 -18.85
N LEU A 169 3.25 -12.46 -17.64
CA LEU A 169 3.49 -11.03 -17.37
C LEU A 169 4.83 -10.52 -17.93
N ALA A 170 5.75 -11.44 -18.25
CA ALA A 170 7.05 -11.17 -18.83
C ALA A 170 7.59 -12.43 -19.52
N GLN A 171 8.78 -12.34 -20.12
CA GLN A 171 9.43 -13.49 -20.73
C GLN A 171 9.71 -14.56 -19.68
N ARG A 172 9.17 -15.77 -19.93
CA ARG A 172 9.38 -16.94 -19.08
C ARG A 172 10.46 -17.87 -19.63
N LEU A 173 10.55 -18.01 -20.95
CA LEU A 173 11.48 -18.93 -21.61
C LEU A 173 12.76 -18.20 -22.04
N TYR A 174 13.90 -18.67 -21.55
CA TYR A 174 15.23 -18.20 -21.91
C TYR A 174 16.01 -19.38 -22.51
N GLY A 175 15.87 -19.57 -23.83
CA GLY A 175 16.40 -20.75 -24.53
C GLY A 175 15.67 -22.03 -24.12
N ALA A 176 16.40 -23.04 -23.67
CA ALA A 176 15.84 -24.32 -23.19
C ALA A 176 15.31 -24.25 -21.73
N ASN A 177 15.58 -23.15 -21.02
CA ASN A 177 15.22 -22.98 -19.62
C ASN A 177 13.95 -22.14 -19.47
N SER A 178 13.18 -22.40 -18.41
CA SER A 178 12.02 -21.58 -18.05
C SER A 178 12.11 -21.07 -16.62
N ALA A 179 11.93 -19.77 -16.40
CA ALA A 179 11.75 -19.25 -15.05
C ALA A 179 10.42 -19.72 -14.47
N SER A 180 10.48 -20.46 -13.37
CA SER A 180 9.31 -20.94 -12.64
C SER A 180 8.57 -19.84 -11.87
N SER A 181 9.20 -18.67 -11.67
CA SER A 181 8.70 -17.58 -10.84
C SER A 181 8.09 -16.41 -11.63
N VAL A 182 7.90 -16.56 -12.95
CA VAL A 182 7.16 -15.58 -13.75
C VAL A 182 5.67 -15.81 -13.56
N ASN A 183 4.95 -14.76 -13.19
CA ASN A 183 3.52 -14.82 -12.96
C ASN A 183 2.73 -14.99 -14.28
N GLU A 184 1.65 -15.75 -14.19
CA GLU A 184 0.59 -15.75 -15.19
C GLU A 184 -0.08 -14.37 -15.27
N TYR A 185 -0.26 -13.89 -16.49
CA TYR A 185 -1.12 -12.75 -16.76
C TYR A 185 -2.54 -13.26 -17.01
N LYS A 186 -3.42 -13.02 -16.04
CA LYS A 186 -4.85 -13.36 -16.15
C LYS A 186 -5.60 -12.14 -16.66
N LEU A 187 -6.18 -12.29 -17.84
CA LEU A 187 -7.01 -11.25 -18.48
C LEU A 187 -8.04 -10.71 -17.47
N TYR A 188 -8.18 -9.38 -17.43
CA TYR A 188 -9.03 -8.60 -16.53
C TYR A 188 -8.70 -8.68 -15.03
N LEU A 189 -8.08 -9.76 -14.54
CA LEU A 189 -7.79 -9.92 -13.12
C LEU A 189 -6.50 -9.20 -12.71
N THR A 190 -5.39 -9.45 -13.41
CA THR A 190 -4.07 -8.93 -13.01
C THR A 190 -4.08 -7.40 -12.96
N ASP A 191 -4.54 -6.75 -14.03
CA ASP A 191 -4.58 -5.29 -14.09
C ASP A 191 -5.79 -4.72 -13.33
N GLY A 192 -6.93 -5.43 -13.37
CA GLY A 192 -8.15 -4.99 -12.69
C GLY A 192 -8.01 -4.90 -11.18
N VAL A 193 -7.28 -5.83 -10.55
CA VAL A 193 -6.99 -5.77 -9.10
C VAL A 193 -6.16 -4.53 -8.76
N LEU A 194 -5.15 -4.20 -9.56
CA LEU A 194 -4.33 -3.01 -9.33
C LEU A 194 -5.14 -1.72 -9.51
N VAL A 195 -5.98 -1.64 -10.54
CA VAL A 195 -6.88 -0.50 -10.77
C VAL A 195 -7.86 -0.33 -9.62
N PHE A 196 -8.50 -1.42 -9.17
CA PHE A 196 -9.40 -1.41 -8.03
C PHE A 196 -8.71 -0.89 -6.76
N LEU A 197 -7.51 -1.39 -6.47
CA LEU A 197 -6.74 -0.97 -5.30
C LEU A 197 -6.26 0.49 -5.41
N ALA A 198 -5.90 0.96 -6.60
CA ALA A 198 -5.54 2.36 -6.83
C ALA A 198 -6.73 3.29 -6.58
N VAL A 199 -7.93 2.92 -7.07
CA VAL A 199 -9.17 3.66 -6.79
C VAL A 199 -9.49 3.66 -5.29
N ALA A 200 -9.37 2.49 -4.63
CA ALA A 200 -9.56 2.39 -3.18
C ALA A 200 -8.56 3.27 -2.41
N PHE A 201 -7.31 3.35 -2.86
CA PHE A 201 -6.30 4.21 -2.27
C PHE A 201 -6.66 5.70 -2.42
N CYS A 202 -7.11 6.12 -3.60
CA CYS A 202 -7.59 7.48 -3.82
C CYS A 202 -8.76 7.83 -2.88
N ILE A 203 -9.75 6.93 -2.76
CA ILE A 203 -10.90 7.13 -1.85
C ILE A 203 -10.43 7.24 -0.39
N ALA A 204 -9.52 6.37 0.04
CA ALA A 204 -8.96 6.40 1.39
C ALA A 204 -8.15 7.69 1.67
N ALA A 205 -7.38 8.16 0.69
CA ALA A 205 -6.64 9.41 0.78
C ALA A 205 -7.58 10.63 0.85
N ILE A 206 -8.64 10.65 0.04
CA ILE A 206 -9.69 11.70 0.11
C ILE A 206 -10.34 11.70 1.49
N PHE A 207 -10.67 10.52 2.04
CA PHE A 207 -11.24 10.42 3.39
C PHE A 207 -10.28 10.95 4.46
N LEU A 208 -8.99 10.63 4.36
CA LEU A 208 -7.97 11.18 5.26
C LEU A 208 -7.86 12.70 5.17
N ILE A 209 -7.77 13.25 3.96
CA ILE A 209 -7.70 14.70 3.72
C ILE A 209 -8.95 15.39 4.28
N HIS A 210 -10.13 14.81 4.04
CA HIS A 210 -11.39 15.33 4.56
C HIS A 210 -11.38 15.41 6.09
N GLU A 211 -10.91 14.38 6.79
CA GLU A 211 -10.77 14.41 8.26
C GLU A 211 -9.67 15.35 8.75
N LEU A 212 -8.63 15.63 7.96
CA LEU A 212 -7.58 16.61 8.28
C LEU A 212 -8.06 18.06 8.15
N VAL A 213 -8.86 18.36 7.12
CA VAL A 213 -9.28 19.73 6.80
C VAL A 213 -10.51 20.19 7.58
N LYS A 214 -11.31 19.27 8.15
CA LYS A 214 -12.45 19.62 9.00
C LYS A 214 -12.09 20.69 10.03
N ALA A 215 -12.91 21.73 10.14
CA ALA A 215 -12.74 22.74 11.17
C ALA A 215 -12.88 22.11 12.57
N PRO A 216 -12.11 22.55 13.58
CA PRO A 216 -12.34 22.13 14.96
C PRO A 216 -13.78 22.51 15.37
N PRO A 217 -14.47 21.69 16.17
CA PRO A 217 -15.78 22.06 16.68
C PRO A 217 -15.66 23.38 17.46
N PRO A 218 -16.65 24.29 17.34
CA PRO A 218 -16.62 25.57 18.04
C PRO A 218 -16.43 25.32 19.54
N GLN A 219 -15.43 25.98 20.13
CA GLN A 219 -15.25 25.91 21.57
C GLN A 219 -16.47 26.53 22.23
N LEU A 220 -17.24 25.73 22.99
CA LEU A 220 -18.19 26.27 23.94
C LEU A 220 -17.39 27.12 24.92
N ARG A 221 -17.43 28.44 24.73
CA ARG A 221 -16.95 29.41 25.71
C ARG A 221 -17.71 29.13 27.00
N TYR A 222 -17.07 28.47 27.96
CA TYR A 222 -17.52 28.59 29.33
C TYR A 222 -17.30 30.06 29.71
N GLY A 223 -18.42 30.75 29.94
CA GLY A 223 -18.42 32.12 30.44
C GLY A 223 -17.58 32.19 31.72
N ARG A 224 -16.88 33.31 31.86
CA ARG A 224 -16.15 33.68 33.09
C ARG A 224 -17.06 33.64 34.31
#